data_AF-A0A829H9L9-F1
#
_entry.id   AF-A0A829H9L9-F1
#
_cell.length_a   1.000
_cell.length_b   1.000
_cell.length_c   1.000
_cell.angle_alpha   90.00
_cell.angle_beta   90.00
_cell.angle_gamma   90.00
#
_symmetry.space_group_name_H-M   'P 1'
#
loop_
_entity.id
_entity.type
_entity.pdbx_description
1 polymer ?
#
loop_
_entity_poly.entity_id
_entity_poly.type
_entity_poly.pdbx_seq_one_letter_code
_entity_poly.pdbx_strand_id
1 'polypeptide(L)'
;MMHLKPIPKAASIFSNGLGKRVAVRTTTYVGLILGIYFVGRFVVSPDVPGIGMTMLFLTLAIGSMLDIFPIKTRGRLNWSAMTVNPILTGSLLLTMTVIVALATIAPLQQIFQLAPLTAGQWAIVLGAIWLPMLVVETYKRRQHRHELAPWRQATLSDSAE
;
A
#
# COMPACT_ATOMS: atom_id res chain seq x y z
N MET A 1 -23.44 21.51 -4.84
CA MET A 1 -24.30 20.89 -3.79
C MET A 1 -23.82 19.46 -3.55
N MET A 2 -23.77 19.00 -2.29
CA MET A 2 -23.31 17.65 -1.95
C MET A 2 -24.44 16.63 -2.20
N HIS A 3 -24.36 15.87 -3.29
CA HIS A 3 -25.38 14.89 -3.72
C HIS A 3 -25.24 13.50 -3.08
N LEU A 4 -24.48 13.35 -1.97
CA LEU A 4 -24.27 12.06 -1.31
C LEU A 4 -25.18 11.92 -0.09
N LYS A 5 -25.99 10.86 -0.06
CA LYS A 5 -26.85 10.52 1.08
C LYS A 5 -25.97 10.37 2.35
N PRO A 6 -26.27 11.08 3.45
CA PRO A 6 -25.53 10.97 4.70
C PRO A 6 -25.49 9.53 5.22
N ILE A 7 -24.37 9.12 5.82
CA ILE A 7 -24.25 7.79 6.45
C ILE A 7 -25.17 7.75 7.67
N PRO A 8 -26.11 6.80 7.77
CA PRO A 8 -27.03 6.72 8.90
C PRO A 8 -26.29 6.36 10.20
N LYS A 9 -26.72 6.93 11.34
CA LYS A 9 -26.04 6.78 12.65
C LYS A 9 -25.97 5.32 13.14
N ALA A 10 -26.88 4.45 12.71
CA ALA A 10 -26.92 3.03 13.06
C ALA A 10 -26.13 2.13 12.09
N ALA A 11 -25.45 2.70 11.09
CA ALA A 11 -24.63 1.93 10.18
C ALA A 11 -23.43 1.33 10.92
N SER A 12 -23.28 0.01 10.87
CA SER A 12 -22.07 -0.67 11.37
C SER A 12 -20.82 -0.10 10.70
N ILE A 13 -19.71 0.01 11.43
CA ILE A 13 -18.41 0.44 10.89
C ILE A 13 -17.97 -0.47 9.74
N PHE A 14 -18.38 -1.75 9.76
CA PHE A 14 -18.10 -2.71 8.70
C PHE A 14 -19.06 -2.67 7.51
N SER A 15 -20.11 -1.85 7.58
CA SER A 15 -21.07 -1.66 6.49
C SER A 15 -20.42 -1.02 5.25
N ASN A 16 -21.12 -1.04 4.12
CA ASN A 16 -20.68 -0.41 2.87
C ASN A 16 -19.34 -0.95 2.31
N GLY A 17 -19.13 -2.26 2.47
CA GLY A 17 -17.96 -2.97 1.96
C GLY A 17 -16.64 -2.66 2.69
N LEU A 18 -16.65 -1.91 3.80
CA LEU A 18 -15.42 -1.59 4.55
C LEU A 18 -14.76 -2.86 5.10
N GLY A 19 -15.54 -3.79 5.66
CA GLY A 19 -15.01 -5.05 6.18
C GLY A 19 -14.26 -5.87 5.12
N LYS A 20 -14.79 -5.94 3.89
CA LYS A 20 -14.12 -6.63 2.76
C LYS A 20 -12.80 -5.93 2.38
N ARG A 21 -12.79 -4.59 2.33
CA ARG A 21 -11.57 -3.82 2.04
C ARG A 21 -10.49 -4.03 3.10
N VAL A 22 -10.87 -4.05 4.38
CA VAL A 22 -9.95 -4.31 5.49
C VAL A 22 -9.40 -5.74 5.40
N ALA A 23 -10.27 -6.75 5.22
CA ALA A 23 -9.86 -8.14 5.15
C ALA A 23 -8.84 -8.41 4.02
N VAL A 24 -9.10 -7.87 2.81
CA VAL A 24 -8.17 -8.00 1.67
C VAL A 24 -6.83 -7.35 1.99
N ARG A 25 -6.84 -6.15 2.58
CA ARG A 25 -5.61 -5.42 2.91
C ARG A 25 -4.80 -6.15 3.98
N THR A 26 -5.44 -6.60 5.06
CA THR A 26 -4.79 -7.36 6.12
C THR A 26 -4.18 -8.65 5.56
N THR A 27 -4.94 -9.41 4.76
CA THR A 27 -4.44 -10.65 4.14
C THR A 27 -3.23 -10.39 3.25
N THR A 28 -3.27 -9.31 2.46
CA THR A 28 -2.15 -8.91 1.59
C THR A 28 -0.90 -8.59 2.40
N TYR A 29 -1.03 -7.81 3.47
CA TYR A 29 0.11 -7.46 4.33
C TYR A 29 0.65 -8.67 5.09
N VAL A 30 -0.21 -9.54 5.62
CA VAL A 30 0.24 -10.79 6.27
C VAL A 30 1.02 -11.65 5.28
N GLY A 31 0.52 -11.84 4.06
CA GLY A 31 1.23 -12.57 3.02
C GLY A 31 2.56 -11.93 2.65
N LEU A 32 2.61 -10.59 2.53
CA LEU A 32 3.82 -9.84 2.24
C LEU A 32 4.87 -9.99 3.36
N ILE A 33 4.44 -9.87 4.62
CA ILE A 33 5.31 -9.99 5.79
C ILE A 33 5.96 -11.37 5.82
N LEU A 34 5.13 -12.42 5.71
CA LEU A 34 5.60 -13.80 5.71
C LEU A 34 6.50 -14.07 4.51
N GLY A 35 6.11 -13.62 3.31
CA GLY A 35 6.87 -13.83 2.08
C GLY A 35 8.24 -13.15 2.10
N ILE A 36 8.32 -11.89 2.52
CA ILE A 36 9.59 -11.15 2.54
C ILE A 36 10.51 -11.67 3.64
N TYR A 37 9.97 -11.95 4.82
CA TYR A 37 10.76 -12.58 5.87
C TYR A 37 11.28 -13.95 5.42
N PHE A 38 10.44 -14.78 4.79
CA PHE A 38 10.84 -16.08 4.28
C PHE A 38 11.97 -15.97 3.23
N VAL A 39 11.81 -15.09 2.23
CA VAL A 39 12.82 -14.87 1.20
C VAL A 39 14.12 -14.37 1.81
N GLY A 40 14.07 -13.38 2.69
CA GLY A 40 15.26 -12.84 3.34
C GLY A 40 15.95 -13.84 4.26
N ARG A 41 15.19 -14.63 5.01
CA ARG A 41 15.70 -15.60 6.00
C ARG A 41 16.20 -16.90 5.39
N PHE A 42 15.58 -17.40 4.32
CA PHE A 42 15.83 -18.76 3.82
C PHE A 42 16.33 -18.81 2.37
N VAL A 43 16.04 -17.81 1.55
CA VAL A 43 16.44 -17.83 0.13
C VAL A 43 17.73 -17.05 -0.09
N VAL A 44 17.78 -15.82 0.44
CA VAL A 44 18.87 -14.89 0.11
C VAL A 44 19.99 -14.91 1.15
N SER A 45 19.67 -15.14 2.42
CA SER A 45 20.69 -15.15 3.50
C SER A 45 20.33 -16.12 4.63
N PRO A 46 20.49 -17.44 4.40
CA PRO A 46 20.24 -18.48 5.40
C PRO A 46 21.05 -18.33 6.69
N ASP A 47 22.24 -17.73 6.60
CA ASP A 47 23.19 -17.67 7.71
C ASP A 47 23.04 -16.39 8.56
N VAL A 48 22.30 -15.38 8.07
CA VAL A 48 22.18 -14.07 8.74
C VAL A 48 20.70 -13.65 8.85
N PRO A 49 20.00 -14.06 9.93
CA PRO A 49 18.58 -13.76 10.12
C PRO A 49 18.24 -12.26 10.12
N GLY A 50 19.18 -11.40 10.51
CA GLY A 50 19.01 -9.94 10.55
C GLY A 50 18.74 -9.31 9.18
N ILE A 51 19.18 -9.95 8.09
CA ILE A 51 18.90 -9.48 6.73
C ILE A 51 17.40 -9.57 6.42
N GLY A 52 16.76 -10.69 6.75
CA GLY A 52 15.32 -10.85 6.56
C GLY A 52 14.49 -9.84 7.35
N MET A 53 14.90 -9.54 8.59
CA MET A 53 14.27 -8.51 9.42
C MET A 53 14.43 -7.10 8.81
N THR A 54 15.61 -6.78 8.31
CA THR A 54 15.89 -5.47 7.71
C THR A 54 15.13 -5.28 6.40
N MET A 55 15.10 -6.31 5.55
CA MET A 55 14.29 -6.31 4.32
C MET A 55 12.81 -6.12 4.65
N LEU A 56 12.29 -6.86 5.64
CA LEU A 56 10.91 -6.74 6.09
C LEU A 56 10.59 -5.32 6.59
N PHE A 57 11.45 -4.76 7.45
CA PHE A 57 11.30 -3.41 7.97
C PHE A 57 11.23 -2.38 6.84
N LEU A 58 12.18 -2.42 5.91
CA LEU A 58 12.22 -1.49 4.76
C LEU A 58 10.98 -1.63 3.89
N THR A 59 10.58 -2.87 3.57
CA THR A 59 9.40 -3.13 2.75
C THR A 59 8.12 -2.58 3.40
N LEU A 60 7.95 -2.75 4.72
CA LEU A 60 6.77 -2.25 5.42
C LEU A 60 6.78 -0.73 5.58
N ALA A 61 7.92 -0.16 5.99
CA ALA A 61 8.05 1.28 6.20
C ALA A 61 7.79 2.05 4.90
N ILE A 62 8.47 1.67 3.82
CA ILE A 62 8.31 2.34 2.51
C ILE A 62 6.99 1.95 1.84
N GLY A 63 6.60 0.68 1.90
CA GLY A 63 5.35 0.20 1.29
C GLY A 63 4.11 0.87 1.89
N SER A 64 4.05 1.03 3.22
CA SER A 64 2.94 1.72 3.89
C SER A 64 2.83 3.19 3.51
N MET A 65 3.95 3.85 3.23
CA MET A 65 4.01 5.23 2.72
C MET A 65 3.42 5.33 1.31
N LEU A 66 3.85 4.45 0.40
CA LEU A 66 3.32 4.40 -0.97
C LEU A 66 1.82 4.09 -1.01
N ASP A 67 1.35 3.27 -0.07
CA ASP A 67 -0.05 2.88 0.08
C ASP A 67 -1.00 4.06 0.37
N ILE A 68 -0.48 5.22 0.79
CA ILE A 68 -1.29 6.42 1.03
C ILE A 68 -1.92 6.96 -0.27
N PHE A 69 -1.22 6.87 -1.41
CA PHE A 69 -1.70 7.45 -2.67
C PHE A 69 -2.94 6.74 -3.25
N PRO A 70 -2.99 5.40 -3.35
CA PRO A 70 -4.18 4.68 -3.78
C PRO A 70 -5.42 4.94 -2.92
N ILE A 71 -5.23 5.13 -1.61
CA ILE A 71 -6.33 5.32 -0.63
C ILE A 71 -6.96 6.71 -0.78
N LYS A 72 -6.13 7.74 -1.00
CA LYS A 72 -6.60 9.13 -1.09
C LYS A 72 -7.49 9.38 -2.31
N THR A 73 -7.36 8.55 -3.35
CA THR A 73 -8.17 8.67 -4.57
C THR A 73 -9.39 7.75 -4.51
N ARG A 74 -10.58 8.27 -4.82
CA ARG A 74 -11.79 7.42 -5.04
C ARG A 74 -11.87 6.84 -6.47
N GLY A 75 -11.09 7.36 -7.42
CA GLY A 75 -11.00 6.88 -8.83
C GLY A 75 -9.65 6.24 -9.16
N ARG A 76 -9.34 6.00 -10.45
CA ARG A 76 -8.07 5.39 -10.89
C ARG A 76 -6.86 6.16 -10.34
N LEU A 77 -5.75 5.45 -10.06
CA LEU A 77 -4.45 6.07 -9.81
C LEU A 77 -4.08 6.98 -11.00
N ASN A 78 -4.24 8.28 -10.80
CA ASN A 78 -3.80 9.30 -11.73
C ASN A 78 -2.59 9.99 -11.14
N TRP A 79 -1.57 10.23 -11.97
CA TRP A 79 -0.34 10.94 -11.61
C TRP A 79 -0.61 12.32 -10.98
N SER A 80 -1.71 12.97 -11.36
CA SER A 80 -2.20 14.22 -10.74
C SER A 80 -2.47 14.08 -9.24
N ALA A 81 -2.92 12.92 -8.74
CA ALA A 81 -3.20 12.73 -7.31
C ALA A 81 -1.93 12.75 -6.44
N MET A 82 -0.76 12.43 -7.01
CA MET A 82 0.53 12.49 -6.32
C MET A 82 1.05 13.94 -6.18
N THR A 83 0.54 14.89 -6.98
CA THR A 83 1.01 16.29 -6.97
C THR A 83 -0.02 17.28 -6.41
N VAL A 84 -1.25 16.86 -6.14
CA VAL A 84 -2.32 17.72 -5.58
C VAL A 84 -1.99 18.28 -4.19
N ASN A 85 -1.15 17.61 -3.39
CA ASN A 85 -0.70 18.16 -2.11
C ASN A 85 0.83 18.03 -1.99
N PRO A 86 1.58 19.09 -2.33
CA PRO A 86 3.05 19.05 -2.32
C PRO A 86 3.62 18.88 -0.90
N ILE A 87 2.91 19.32 0.14
CA ILE A 87 3.34 19.15 1.53
C ILE A 87 3.29 17.68 1.92
N LEU A 88 2.19 16.98 1.59
CA LEU A 88 2.04 15.54 1.86
C LEU A 88 3.09 14.73 1.10
N THR A 89 3.30 15.04 -0.17
CA THR A 89 4.29 14.34 -0.99
C THR A 89 5.71 14.63 -0.51
N GLY A 90 6.00 15.88 -0.14
CA GLY A 90 7.28 16.28 0.43
C GLY A 90 7.58 15.59 1.75
N SER A 91 6.61 15.49 2.66
CA SER A 91 6.80 14.79 3.94
C SER A 91 7.00 13.29 3.74
N LEU A 92 6.31 12.68 2.77
CA LEU A 92 6.52 11.28 2.42
C LEU A 92 7.93 11.02 1.89
N LEU A 93 8.38 11.84 0.94
CA LEU A 93 9.71 11.73 0.34
C LEU A 93 10.81 11.96 1.38
N LEU A 94 10.64 12.96 2.25
CA LEU A 94 11.57 13.21 3.35
C LEU A 94 11.67 11.98 4.26
N THR A 95 10.53 11.40 4.65
CA THR A 95 10.51 10.23 5.54
C THR A 95 11.12 9.01 4.87
N MET A 96 10.81 8.75 3.59
CA MET A 96 11.44 7.68 2.80
C MET A 96 12.96 7.85 2.73
N THR A 97 13.43 9.08 2.54
CA THR A 97 14.86 9.40 2.50
C THR A 97 15.53 9.08 3.83
N VAL A 98 14.90 9.45 4.96
CA VAL A 98 15.39 9.12 6.30
C VAL A 98 15.45 7.60 6.49
N ILE A 99 14.41 6.85 6.13
CA ILE A 99 14.39 5.38 6.24
C ILE A 99 15.52 4.73 5.42
N VAL A 100 15.77 5.21 4.19
CA VAL A 100 16.89 4.73 3.37
C VAL A 100 18.23 5.11 3.99
N ALA A 101 18.35 6.31 4.58
CA ALA A 101 19.56 6.73 5.28
C ALA A 101 19.86 5.83 6.51
N LEU A 102 18.83 5.46 7.29
CA LEU A 102 18.98 4.51 8.40
C LEU A 102 19.59 3.18 7.95
N ALA A 103 19.17 2.69 6.79
CA ALA A 103 19.60 1.40 6.25
C ALA A 103 20.89 1.44 5.42
N THR A 104 21.50 2.62 5.20
CA THR A 104 22.74 2.76 4.42
C THR A 104 23.90 3.32 5.24
N ILE A 105 23.63 4.08 6.29
CA ILE A 105 24.64 4.71 7.14
C ILE A 105 25.00 3.77 8.31
N ALA A 106 26.24 3.26 8.31
CA ALA A 106 26.73 2.28 9.30
C ALA A 106 26.44 2.60 10.79
N PRO A 107 26.70 3.83 11.30
CA PRO A 107 26.36 4.13 12.70
C PRO A 107 24.85 4.08 12.98
N LEU A 108 24.01 4.44 12.01
CA LEU A 108 22.55 4.33 12.16
C LEU A 108 22.12 2.87 12.11
N GLN A 109 22.69 2.06 11.22
CA GLN A 109 22.43 0.63 11.16
C GLN A 109 22.70 -0.06 12.51
N GLN A 110 23.78 0.30 13.21
CA GLN A 110 24.10 -0.26 14.53
C GLN A 110 23.08 0.16 15.60
N ILE A 111 22.66 1.44 15.62
CA ILE A 111 21.67 1.94 16.58
C ILE A 111 20.31 1.26 16.37
N PHE A 112 19.90 1.11 15.11
CA PHE A 112 18.59 0.55 14.74
C PHE A 112 18.64 -0.97 14.48
N GLN A 113 19.78 -1.63 14.71
CA GLN A 113 20.00 -3.06 14.50
C GLN A 113 19.63 -3.53 13.08
N LEU A 114 19.97 -2.72 12.08
CA LEU A 114 19.75 -3.00 10.66
C LEU A 114 21.00 -3.69 10.08
N ALA A 115 20.79 -4.76 9.33
CA ALA A 115 21.85 -5.43 8.60
C ALA A 115 22.17 -4.69 7.30
N PRO A 116 23.44 -4.65 6.85
CA PRO A 116 23.77 -4.10 5.55
C PRO A 116 23.19 -4.99 4.45
N LEU A 117 22.48 -4.37 3.49
CA LEU A 117 21.88 -5.09 2.37
C LEU A 117 22.78 -5.05 1.13
N THR A 118 22.85 -6.17 0.41
CA THR A 118 23.44 -6.24 -0.92
C THR A 118 22.50 -5.63 -1.97
N ALA A 119 23.03 -5.31 -3.16
CA ALA A 119 22.23 -4.77 -4.26
C ALA A 119 21.05 -5.68 -4.66
N GLY A 120 21.24 -7.01 -4.63
CA GLY A 120 20.17 -7.96 -4.92
C GLY A 120 19.04 -7.93 -3.89
N GLN A 121 19.37 -7.81 -2.60
CA GLN A 121 18.39 -7.70 -1.52
C GLN A 121 17.60 -6.39 -1.63
N TRP A 122 18.28 -5.28 -1.96
CA TRP A 122 17.62 -4.01 -2.26
C TRP A 122 16.64 -4.11 -3.42
N ALA A 123 17.01 -4.81 -4.50
CA ALA A 123 16.11 -5.01 -5.65
C ALA A 123 14.83 -5.77 -5.24
N ILE A 124 14.95 -6.78 -4.37
CA ILE A 124 13.79 -7.50 -3.83
C ILE A 124 12.90 -6.57 -3.00
N VAL A 125 13.48 -5.79 -2.10
CA VAL A 125 12.74 -4.80 -1.28
C VAL A 125 12.01 -3.80 -2.17
N LEU A 126 12.72 -3.21 -3.14
CA LEU A 126 12.17 -2.24 -4.08
C LEU A 126 11.08 -2.82 -4.99
N GLY A 127 11.12 -4.11 -5.31
CA GLY A 127 10.01 -4.78 -6.00
C GLY A 127 8.81 -5.04 -5.07
N ALA A 128 9.09 -5.49 -3.84
CA ALA A 128 8.07 -5.90 -2.89
C ALA A 128 7.20 -4.75 -2.37
N ILE A 129 7.77 -3.55 -2.21
CA ILE A 129 7.03 -2.35 -1.74
C ILE A 129 5.83 -1.99 -2.64
N TRP A 130 5.83 -2.40 -3.91
CA TRP A 130 4.73 -2.14 -4.84
C TRP A 130 3.59 -3.16 -4.72
N LEU A 131 3.82 -4.32 -4.13
CA LEU A 131 2.82 -5.40 -4.08
C LEU A 131 1.51 -4.97 -3.40
N PRO A 132 1.50 -4.34 -2.21
CA PRO A 132 0.26 -3.87 -1.58
C PRO A 132 -0.52 -2.91 -2.46
N MET A 133 0.19 -1.95 -3.06
CA MET A 133 -0.38 -0.95 -3.96
C MET A 133 -1.04 -1.59 -5.18
N LEU A 134 -0.37 -2.56 -5.82
CA LEU A 134 -0.90 -3.28 -6.98
C LEU A 134 -2.14 -4.12 -6.63
N VAL A 135 -2.14 -4.78 -5.47
CA VAL A 135 -3.30 -5.56 -5.00
C VAL A 135 -4.50 -4.65 -4.72
N VAL A 136 -4.28 -3.50 -4.08
CA VAL A 136 -5.35 -2.53 -3.82
C VAL A 136 -5.92 -1.96 -5.12
N GLU A 137 -5.07 -1.59 -6.07
CA GLU A 137 -5.50 -1.05 -7.37
C GLU A 137 -6.28 -2.09 -8.19
N THR A 138 -5.84 -3.36 -8.20
CA THR A 138 -6.57 -4.44 -8.88
C THR A 138 -7.92 -4.75 -8.22
N TYR A 139 -7.97 -4.76 -6.88
CA TYR A 139 -9.22 -4.92 -6.14
C TYR A 139 -10.19 -3.78 -6.43
N LYS A 140 -9.71 -2.53 -6.41
CA LYS A 140 -10.49 -1.33 -6.72
C LYS A 140 -11.04 -1.35 -8.15
N ARG A 141 -10.25 -1.80 -9.13
CA ARG A 141 -10.72 -1.98 -10.52
C ARG A 141 -11.85 -3.00 -10.63
N ARG A 142 -11.79 -4.10 -9.88
CA ARG A 142 -12.88 -5.08 -9.83
C ARG A 142 -14.12 -4.49 -9.15
N GLN A 143 -13.97 -3.81 -8.01
CA GLN A 143 -15.10 -3.22 -7.29
C GLN A 143 -15.79 -2.10 -8.09
N HIS A 144 -15.04 -1.21 -8.76
CA HIS A 144 -15.63 -0.19 -9.62
C HIS A 144 -16.45 -0.77 -10.79
N ARG A 145 -16.05 -1.92 -11.36
CA ARG A 145 -16.86 -2.59 -12.40
C ARG A 145 -18.20 -3.10 -11.85
N HIS A 146 -18.23 -3.57 -10.60
CA HIS A 146 -19.45 -4.13 -9.99
C HIS A 146 -20.39 -3.06 -9.43
N GLU A 147 -19.87 -1.98 -8.81
CA GLU A 147 -20.71 -0.90 -8.28
C GLU A 147 -21.32 -0.02 -9.38
N LEU A 148 -20.64 0.16 -10.52
CA LEU A 148 -21.15 1.00 -11.63
C LEU A 148 -22.08 0.26 -12.62
N ALA A 149 -22.12 -1.08 -12.56
CA ALA A 149 -23.01 -1.89 -13.41
C ALA A 149 -24.51 -1.54 -13.23
N PRO A 150 -25.05 -1.46 -11.99
CA PRO A 150 -26.46 -1.11 -11.79
C PRO A 150 -26.78 0.35 -12.16
N TRP A 151 -25.86 1.30 -11.91
CA TRP A 151 -26.10 2.71 -12.26
C TRP A 151 -26.06 2.97 -13.77
N ARG A 152 -25.18 2.28 -14.50
CA ARG A 152 -25.10 2.41 -15.97
C ARG A 152 -26.40 1.94 -16.63
N GLN A 153 -27.04 0.88 -16.11
CA GLN A 153 -28.35 0.44 -16.60
C GLN A 153 -29.45 1.45 -16.28
N ALA A 154 -29.48 2.00 -15.06
CA ALA A 154 -30.48 3.00 -14.67
C ALA A 154 -30.40 4.29 -15.49
N THR A 155 -29.19 4.77 -15.84
CA THR A 155 -29.04 5.96 -16.70
C THR A 155 -29.40 5.72 -18.17
N LEU A 156 -29.30 4.47 -18.64
CA LEU A 156 -29.64 4.11 -20.02
C LEU A 156 -31.14 3.91 -20.21
N SER A 157 -31.87 3.48 -19.18
CA SER A 157 -33.34 3.44 -19.21
C SER A 157 -33.96 4.83 -19.14
N ASP A 158 -33.41 5.72 -18.31
CA ASP A 158 -33.91 7.10 -18.11
C ASP A 158 -33.61 8.04 -19.29
N SER A 159 -32.79 7.60 -20.25
CA SER A 159 -32.53 8.32 -21.52
C SER A 159 -33.20 7.69 -22.74
N ALA A 160 -33.93 6.58 -22.54
CA ALA A 160 -34.70 5.88 -23.56
C ALA A 160 -36.21 6.13 -23.44
N GLU A 161 -36.66 6.84 -22.39
CA GLU A 161 -38.01 7.40 -22.21
C GLU A 161 -38.00 8.90 -22.55
#